data_AF-A0A7M2WSN0-F1
#
_entry.id   AF-A0A7M2WSN0-F1
#
_cell.length_a   1.000
_cell.length_b   1.000
_cell.length_c   1.000
_cell.angle_alpha   90.00
_cell.angle_beta   90.00
_cell.angle_gamma   90.00
#
_symmetry.space_group_name_H-M   'P 1'
#
loop_
_entity.id
_entity.type
_entity.pdbx_description
1 polymer ?
#
loop_
_entity_poly.entity_id
_entity_poly.type
_entity_poly.pdbx_seq_one_letter_code
_entity_poly.pdbx_strand_id
1 'polypeptide(L)'
;MQTSSLRKNKLHLESVLGPLSDQDDQCVRALLDEVAEVLLQIAGHFGHDEARCDGVGFELASYASGQVAIRGHVGACIDSSRCVAFCIELRPSWYFGQRSSTAAWEVITEIEADCDAHAHGMHAVHHSSTRADRVFEAVVLLRVAVQDLLRHATEVPLSHWLKLATDHAFDETR
;
A
#
# COMPACT_ATOMS: atom_id res chain seq x y z
N MET A 1 -14.37 3.41 -4.24
CA MET A 1 -13.66 2.33 -3.53
C MET A 1 -14.30 2.16 -2.17
N GLN A 2 -14.66 0.94 -1.77
CA GLN A 2 -15.06 0.64 -0.40
C GLN A 2 -13.86 0.01 0.31
N THR A 3 -13.60 0.42 1.55
CA THR A 3 -12.50 -0.12 2.35
C THR A 3 -12.98 -0.66 3.70
N SER A 4 -12.24 -1.62 4.25
CA SER A 4 -12.55 -2.23 5.55
C SER A 4 -11.28 -2.66 6.28
N SER A 5 -11.13 -2.22 7.54
CA SER A 5 -9.95 -2.50 8.37
C SER A 5 -9.80 -4.00 8.69
N LEU A 6 -8.61 -4.56 8.46
CA LEU A 6 -8.32 -5.97 8.74
C LEU A 6 -8.25 -6.29 10.23
N ARG A 7 -7.66 -5.40 11.04
CA ARG A 7 -7.50 -5.61 12.50
C ARG A 7 -8.83 -5.58 13.24
N LYS A 8 -9.73 -4.66 12.89
CA LYS A 8 -11.00 -4.45 13.62
C LYS A 8 -12.02 -5.56 13.35
N ASN A 9 -12.05 -6.09 12.12
CA ASN A 9 -13.15 -6.92 11.65
C ASN A 9 -12.79 -8.41 11.44
N LYS A 10 -11.53 -8.82 11.67
CA LYS A 10 -11.04 -10.20 11.43
C LYS A 10 -11.57 -10.79 10.11
N LEU A 11 -11.51 -10.00 9.04
CA LEU A 11 -12.09 -10.38 7.76
C LEU A 11 -11.40 -11.62 7.19
N HIS A 12 -12.18 -12.45 6.50
CA HIS A 12 -11.64 -13.57 5.74
C HIS A 12 -10.77 -13.04 4.60
N LEU A 13 -9.52 -13.49 4.54
CA LEU A 13 -8.54 -13.05 3.54
C LEU A 13 -8.63 -13.89 2.24
N GLU A 14 -9.55 -14.86 2.18
CA GLU A 14 -9.70 -15.79 1.07
C GLU A 14 -9.95 -15.09 -0.27
N SER A 15 -10.61 -13.94 -0.26
CA SER A 15 -10.84 -13.14 -1.47
C SER A 15 -9.55 -12.59 -2.10
N VAL A 16 -8.46 -12.49 -1.33
CA VAL A 16 -7.15 -11.95 -1.74
C VAL A 16 -6.11 -13.06 -1.84
N LEU A 17 -6.09 -13.95 -0.85
CA LEU A 17 -5.05 -14.97 -0.70
C LEU A 17 -5.47 -16.34 -1.26
N GLY A 18 -6.74 -16.50 -1.63
CA GLY A 18 -7.30 -17.82 -1.90
C GLY A 18 -7.46 -18.65 -0.63
N PRO A 19 -7.85 -19.93 -0.76
CA PRO A 19 -8.08 -20.81 0.38
C PRO A 19 -6.78 -21.08 1.14
N LEU A 20 -6.82 -20.89 2.46
CA LEU A 20 -5.71 -21.14 3.38
C LEU A 20 -6.16 -22.15 4.45
N SER A 21 -5.22 -22.96 4.95
CA SER A 21 -5.46 -23.71 6.19
C SER A 21 -5.49 -22.74 7.39
N ASP A 22 -6.06 -23.16 8.53
CA ASP A 22 -6.10 -22.33 9.74
C ASP A 22 -4.68 -21.93 10.22
N GLN A 23 -3.72 -22.84 10.06
CA GLN A 23 -2.32 -22.59 10.41
C GLN A 23 -1.68 -21.56 9.46
N ASP A 24 -1.99 -21.67 8.17
CA ASP A 24 -1.45 -20.74 7.17
C ASP A 24 -2.06 -19.33 7.33
N ASP A 25 -3.37 -19.23 7.59
CA ASP A 25 -4.05 -17.96 7.87
C ASP A 25 -3.43 -17.26 9.08
N GLN A 26 -3.16 -17.99 10.17
CA GLN A 26 -2.48 -17.43 11.35
C GLN A 26 -1.07 -16.93 11.02
N CYS A 27 -0.30 -17.71 10.25
CA CYS A 27 1.05 -17.34 9.84
C CYS A 27 1.05 -16.06 8.98
N VAL A 28 0.14 -15.98 8.00
CA VAL A 28 0.01 -14.79 7.15
C VAL A 28 -0.43 -13.57 7.97
N ARG A 29 -1.37 -13.73 8.90
CA ARG A 29 -1.80 -12.62 9.76
C ARG A 29 -0.66 -12.07 10.62
N ALA A 30 0.18 -12.94 11.18
CA ALA A 30 1.36 -12.51 11.93
C ALA A 30 2.31 -11.67 11.05
N LEU A 31 2.54 -12.09 9.80
CA LEU A 31 3.35 -11.32 8.84
C LEU A 31 2.69 -9.99 8.46
N LEU A 32 1.36 -9.95 8.30
CA LEU A 32 0.64 -8.69 8.07
C LEU A 32 0.71 -7.75 9.28
N ASP A 33 0.72 -8.28 10.50
CA ASP A 33 0.95 -7.48 11.71
C ASP A 33 2.38 -6.90 11.74
N GLU A 34 3.41 -7.68 11.37
CA GLU A 34 4.79 -7.16 11.20
C GLU A 34 4.83 -6.00 10.18
N VAL A 35 4.15 -6.14 9.04
CA VAL A 35 4.11 -5.08 8.03
C VAL A 35 3.36 -3.85 8.53
N ALA A 36 2.27 -4.02 9.27
CA ALA A 36 1.55 -2.91 9.88
C ALA A 36 2.41 -2.15 10.91
N GLU A 37 3.25 -2.85 11.68
CA GLU A 37 4.21 -2.22 12.59
C GLU A 37 5.24 -1.36 11.84
N VAL A 38 5.67 -1.77 10.66
CA VAL A 38 6.57 -0.96 9.82
C VAL A 38 5.87 0.30 9.29
N LEU A 39 4.61 0.18 8.85
CA LEU A 39 3.82 1.35 8.46
C LEU A 39 3.65 2.33 9.63
N LEU A 40 3.47 1.82 10.86
CA LEU A 40 3.44 2.66 12.07
C LEU A 40 4.78 3.33 12.34
N GLN A 41 5.91 2.68 12.06
CA GLN A 41 7.24 3.33 12.15
C GLN A 41 7.38 4.49 11.16
N ILE A 42 6.86 4.33 9.92
CA ILE A 42 6.80 5.43 8.95
C ILE A 42 5.95 6.58 9.51
N ALA A 43 4.76 6.28 10.03
CA ALA A 43 3.87 7.31 10.60
C ALA A 43 4.53 8.04 11.78
N GLY A 44 5.17 7.29 12.69
CA GLY A 44 5.90 7.83 13.83
C GLY A 44 7.08 8.71 13.43
N HIS A 45 7.79 8.38 12.34
CA HIS A 45 8.87 9.22 11.82
C HIS A 45 8.41 10.65 11.48
N PHE A 46 7.19 10.80 10.95
CA PHE A 46 6.62 12.10 10.61
C PHE A 46 5.86 12.76 11.78
N GLY A 47 5.97 12.22 12.99
CA GLY A 47 5.35 12.80 14.18
C GLY A 47 3.82 12.65 14.23
N HIS A 48 3.27 11.69 13.49
CA HIS A 48 1.86 11.33 13.60
C HIS A 48 1.66 10.35 14.77
N ASP A 49 0.90 10.77 15.79
CA ASP A 49 0.46 9.88 16.87
C ASP A 49 -0.56 8.87 16.33
N GLU A 50 -0.50 7.62 16.82
CA GLU A 50 -1.40 6.50 16.46
C GLU A 50 -2.89 6.88 16.46
N ALA A 51 -3.29 7.85 17.29
CA ALA A 51 -4.68 8.29 17.46
C ALA A 51 -5.19 9.30 16.41
N ARG A 52 -4.31 9.89 15.58
CA ARG A 52 -4.69 10.81 14.47
C ARG A 52 -4.63 10.14 13.10
N CYS A 53 -4.16 8.90 13.05
CA CYS A 53 -4.00 8.12 11.85
C CYS A 53 -5.27 7.33 11.53
N ASP A 54 -6.35 8.02 11.14
CA ASP A 54 -7.42 7.37 10.38
C ASP A 54 -6.81 6.90 9.04
N GLY A 55 -6.37 5.64 8.97
CA GLY A 55 -5.79 5.05 7.76
C GLY A 55 -4.45 4.32 7.92
N VAL A 56 -3.78 4.40 9.08
CA VAL A 56 -2.55 3.60 9.28
C VAL A 56 -2.91 2.17 9.66
N GLY A 57 -2.64 1.27 8.73
CA GLY A 57 -2.92 -0.15 8.83
C GLY A 57 -3.38 -0.73 7.51
N PHE A 58 -3.73 -2.01 7.52
CA PHE A 58 -4.25 -2.66 6.32
C PHE A 58 -5.76 -2.59 6.22
N GLU A 59 -6.20 -2.33 5.00
CA GLU A 59 -7.58 -2.31 4.57
C GLU A 59 -7.77 -3.30 3.43
N LEU A 60 -8.95 -3.91 3.33
CA LEU A 60 -9.36 -4.55 2.08
C LEU A 60 -9.89 -3.48 1.14
N ALA A 61 -9.25 -3.34 -0.02
CA ALA A 61 -9.69 -2.46 -1.09
C ALA A 61 -10.45 -3.26 -2.14
N SER A 62 -11.72 -2.90 -2.39
CA SER A 62 -12.51 -3.47 -3.49
C SER A 62 -12.49 -2.56 -4.72
N TYR A 63 -12.01 -3.11 -5.84
CA TYR A 63 -11.93 -2.44 -7.13
C TYR A 63 -13.19 -2.64 -7.96
N ALA A 64 -13.46 -1.72 -8.88
CA ALA A 64 -14.60 -1.80 -9.81
C ALA A 64 -14.55 -3.05 -10.72
N SER A 65 -13.35 -3.58 -10.95
CA SER A 65 -13.10 -4.84 -11.65
C SER A 65 -13.57 -6.09 -10.88
N GLY A 66 -13.95 -5.94 -9.60
CA GLY A 66 -14.23 -7.07 -8.70
C GLY A 66 -12.98 -7.69 -8.08
N GLN A 67 -11.80 -7.08 -8.25
CA GLN A 67 -10.58 -7.46 -7.54
C GLN A 67 -10.67 -6.99 -6.08
N VAL A 68 -10.12 -7.78 -5.16
CA VAL A 68 -9.95 -7.39 -3.77
C VAL A 68 -8.46 -7.44 -3.45
N ALA A 69 -7.93 -6.35 -2.90
CA ALA A 69 -6.52 -6.26 -2.50
C ALA A 69 -6.40 -5.94 -1.00
N ILE A 70 -5.26 -6.28 -0.42
CA ILE A 70 -4.85 -5.78 0.89
C ILE A 70 -4.00 -4.53 0.64
N ARG A 71 -4.46 -3.37 1.11
CA ARG A 71 -3.78 -2.08 0.91
C ARG A 71 -3.42 -1.46 2.26
N GLY A 72 -2.20 -0.95 2.38
CA GLY A 72 -1.75 -0.13 3.49
C GLY A 72 -1.25 1.22 2.98
N HIS A 73 -1.45 2.27 3.76
CA HIS A 73 -0.99 3.60 3.38
C HIS A 73 -0.61 4.44 4.59
N VAL A 74 0.35 5.35 4.39
CA VAL A 74 0.78 6.34 5.39
C VAL A 74 0.98 7.68 4.67
N GLY A 75 0.25 8.71 5.09
CA GLY A 75 0.42 10.07 4.58
C GLY A 75 1.32 10.92 5.48
N ALA A 76 2.07 11.84 4.88
CA ALA A 76 2.86 12.84 5.58
C ALA A 76 2.80 14.17 4.81
N CYS A 77 2.65 15.29 5.52
CA CYS A 77 2.49 16.60 4.88
C CYS A 77 3.47 17.63 5.42
N ILE A 78 3.99 18.49 4.53
CA ILE A 78 4.78 19.67 4.92
C ILE A 78 3.84 20.79 5.41
N ASP A 79 2.66 20.89 4.78
CA ASP A 79 1.57 21.79 5.16
C ASP A 79 0.21 21.19 4.72
N SER A 80 -0.88 21.94 4.86
CA SER A 80 -2.23 21.46 4.53
C SER A 80 -2.48 21.13 3.06
N SER A 81 -1.55 21.47 2.15
CA SER A 81 -1.72 21.36 0.70
C SER A 81 -0.63 20.55 0.00
N ARG A 82 0.42 20.15 0.72
CA ARG A 82 1.57 19.45 0.16
C ARG A 82 1.87 18.21 0.97
N CYS A 83 1.29 17.11 0.52
CA CYS A 83 1.35 15.80 1.13
C CYS A 83 2.02 14.78 0.22
N VAL A 84 2.57 13.75 0.85
CA VAL A 84 3.14 12.56 0.25
C VAL A 84 2.48 11.37 0.91
N ALA A 85 2.05 10.39 0.12
CA ALA A 85 1.49 9.13 0.58
C ALA A 85 2.42 7.99 0.21
N PHE A 86 2.75 7.17 1.19
CA PHE A 86 3.51 5.94 1.06
C PHE A 86 2.52 4.79 1.06
N CYS A 87 2.34 4.16 -0.10
CA CYS A 87 1.33 3.15 -0.36
C CYS A 87 1.99 1.78 -0.56
N ILE A 88 1.36 0.74 -0.03
CA ILE A 88 1.72 -0.65 -0.30
C ILE A 88 0.46 -1.48 -0.54
N GLU A 89 0.52 -2.38 -1.51
CA GLU A 89 -0.61 -3.21 -1.89
C GLU A 89 -0.17 -4.65 -2.19
N LEU A 90 -0.95 -5.61 -1.71
CA LEU A 90 -0.93 -7.00 -2.15
C LEU A 90 -2.23 -7.28 -2.89
N ARG A 91 -2.14 -7.48 -4.21
CA ARG A 91 -3.29 -7.80 -5.07
C ARG A 91 -3.14 -9.18 -5.72
N PRO A 92 -4.21 -9.98 -5.79
CA PRO A 92 -4.21 -11.20 -6.57
C PRO A 92 -4.30 -10.88 -8.07
N SER A 93 -3.84 -11.75 -8.96
CA SER A 93 -3.95 -11.57 -10.42
C SER A 93 -5.37 -11.81 -10.97
N TRP A 94 -6.30 -12.26 -10.12
CA TRP A 94 -7.66 -12.62 -10.50
C TRP A 94 -8.71 -11.66 -9.93
N TYR A 95 -9.89 -11.70 -10.54
CA TYR A 95 -11.08 -10.94 -10.15
C TYR A 95 -12.17 -11.90 -9.68
N PHE A 96 -13.15 -11.40 -8.94
CA PHE A 96 -14.32 -12.20 -8.58
C PHE A 96 -14.97 -12.83 -9.83
N GLY A 97 -15.14 -14.15 -9.82
CA GLY A 97 -15.72 -14.91 -10.94
C GLY A 97 -14.74 -15.40 -12.00
N GLN A 98 -13.46 -14.99 -11.98
CA GLN A 98 -12.42 -15.58 -12.83
C GLN A 98 -11.55 -16.56 -12.03
N ARG A 99 -11.69 -17.87 -12.32
CA ARG A 99 -10.70 -18.87 -11.91
C ARG A 99 -9.55 -18.82 -12.92
N SER A 100 -8.56 -17.98 -12.68
CA SER A 100 -7.28 -18.10 -13.40
C SER A 100 -6.68 -19.47 -13.08
N SER A 101 -6.24 -20.21 -14.11
CA SER A 101 -5.45 -21.43 -13.92
C SER A 101 -4.04 -21.15 -13.39
N THR A 102 -3.64 -19.87 -13.38
CA THR A 102 -2.37 -19.37 -12.83
C THR A 102 -2.66 -18.28 -11.81
N ALA A 103 -2.98 -18.70 -10.58
CA ALA A 103 -3.05 -17.80 -9.44
C ALA A 103 -1.66 -17.19 -9.20
N ALA A 104 -1.60 -15.87 -9.15
CA ALA A 104 -0.40 -15.13 -8.80
C ALA A 104 -0.79 -13.90 -7.98
N TRP A 105 0.18 -13.33 -7.31
CA TRP A 105 0.04 -12.12 -6.52
C TRP A 105 1.04 -11.09 -7.00
N GLU A 106 0.66 -9.84 -6.84
CA GLU A 106 1.50 -8.71 -7.14
C GLU A 106 1.59 -7.85 -5.89
N VAL A 107 2.83 -7.60 -5.47
CA VAL A 107 3.17 -6.67 -4.40
C VAL A 107 3.58 -5.37 -5.06
N ILE A 108 2.86 -4.30 -4.73
CA ILE A 108 3.04 -2.98 -5.32
C ILE A 108 3.39 -2.00 -4.21
N THR A 109 4.38 -1.17 -4.46
CA THR A 109 4.64 0.02 -3.64
C THR A 109 4.54 1.26 -4.51
N GLU A 110 3.89 2.28 -3.97
CA GLU A 110 3.77 3.57 -4.63
C GLU A 110 4.11 4.68 -3.63
N ILE A 111 4.81 5.71 -4.13
CA ILE A 111 4.91 6.98 -3.43
C ILE A 111 4.17 7.98 -4.29
N GLU A 112 3.05 8.46 -3.76
CA GLU A 112 2.22 9.47 -4.38
C GLU A 112 2.55 10.81 -3.72
N ALA A 113 2.61 11.90 -4.48
CA ALA A 113 2.86 13.23 -3.94
C ALA A 113 1.98 14.28 -4.62
N ASP A 114 1.52 15.28 -3.88
CA ASP A 114 0.75 16.38 -4.43
C ASP A 114 1.55 17.13 -5.50
N CYS A 115 0.92 17.40 -6.64
CA CYS A 115 1.44 18.32 -7.64
C CYS A 115 0.76 19.69 -7.47
N ASP A 116 1.56 20.75 -7.33
CA ASP A 116 1.05 22.14 -7.21
C ASP A 116 0.34 22.63 -8.52
N ALA A 117 0.34 21.80 -9.57
CA ALA A 117 -0.15 22.12 -10.91
C ALA A 117 -1.66 21.87 -11.06
N HIS A 118 -2.47 22.78 -10.52
CA HIS A 118 -3.86 23.08 -10.94
C HIS A 118 -4.94 21.99 -10.87
N ALA A 119 -4.60 20.74 -10.52
CA ALA A 119 -5.55 19.69 -10.18
C ALA A 119 -5.13 19.13 -8.84
N HIS A 120 -6.02 19.12 -7.85
CA HIS A 120 -5.80 18.59 -6.49
C HIS A 120 -5.62 17.05 -6.49
N GLY A 121 -4.71 16.52 -7.30
CA GLY A 121 -4.42 15.10 -7.46
C GLY A 121 -3.00 14.79 -7.02
N MET A 122 -2.84 13.66 -6.33
CA MET A 122 -1.51 13.11 -6.07
C MET A 122 -1.01 12.40 -7.33
N HIS A 123 0.27 12.57 -7.63
CA HIS A 123 0.94 11.90 -8.74
C HIS A 123 1.89 10.83 -8.21
N ALA A 124 1.88 9.64 -8.83
CA ALA A 124 2.80 8.57 -8.47
C ALA A 124 4.22 8.89 -8.97
N VAL A 125 5.11 9.23 -8.04
CA VAL A 125 6.51 9.60 -8.32
C VAL A 125 7.48 8.43 -8.12
N HIS A 126 7.01 7.37 -7.47
CA HIS A 126 7.69 6.09 -7.38
C HIS A 126 6.67 4.98 -7.53
N HIS A 127 7.02 3.96 -8.30
CA HIS A 127 6.23 2.75 -8.46
C HIS A 127 7.18 1.56 -8.55
N SER A 128 6.92 0.53 -7.76
CA SER A 128 7.56 -0.77 -7.90
C SER A 128 6.52 -1.87 -7.84
N SER A 129 6.73 -2.93 -8.61
CA SER A 129 5.87 -4.10 -8.64
C SER A 129 6.71 -5.36 -8.70
N THR A 130 6.40 -6.32 -7.83
CA THR A 130 7.02 -7.64 -7.81
C THR A 130 5.94 -8.72 -7.78
N ARG A 131 6.09 -9.73 -8.64
CA ARG A 131 5.16 -10.85 -8.77
C ARG A 131 5.62 -12.04 -7.93
N ALA A 132 4.66 -12.73 -7.31
CA ALA A 132 4.83 -14.04 -6.68
C ALA A 132 3.77 -15.02 -7.17
N ASP A 133 4.14 -16.30 -7.29
CA ASP A 133 3.21 -17.35 -7.70
C ASP A 133 2.70 -18.17 -6.51
N ARG A 134 3.05 -17.77 -5.27
CA ARG A 134 2.60 -18.40 -4.01
C ARG A 134 2.25 -17.33 -2.97
N VAL A 135 1.20 -17.56 -2.17
CA VAL A 135 0.76 -16.66 -1.10
C VAL A 135 1.90 -16.28 -0.16
N PHE A 136 2.60 -17.28 0.40
CA PHE A 136 3.65 -17.03 1.38
C PHE A 136 4.81 -16.23 0.80
N GLU A 137 5.16 -16.49 -0.45
CA GLU A 137 6.17 -15.69 -1.15
C GLU A 137 5.69 -14.25 -1.31
N ALA A 138 4.43 -14.04 -1.71
CA ALA A 138 3.84 -12.71 -1.84
C ALA A 138 3.83 -11.93 -0.52
N VAL A 139 3.50 -12.58 0.60
CA VAL A 139 3.48 -11.95 1.92
C VAL A 139 4.90 -11.65 2.42
N VAL A 140 5.87 -12.53 2.14
CA VAL A 140 7.30 -12.25 2.43
C VAL A 140 7.80 -11.07 1.59
N LEU A 141 7.45 -11.01 0.30
CA LEU A 141 7.78 -9.88 -0.57
C LEU A 141 7.11 -8.59 -0.08
N LEU A 142 5.87 -8.65 0.41
CA LEU A 142 5.19 -7.52 1.03
C LEU A 142 5.99 -6.97 2.22
N ARG A 143 6.56 -7.87 3.04
CA ARG A 143 7.44 -7.48 4.15
C ARG A 143 8.75 -6.86 3.69
N VAL A 144 9.34 -7.35 2.60
CA VAL A 144 10.54 -6.72 2.03
C VAL A 144 10.21 -5.32 1.48
N ALA A 145 9.12 -5.23 0.72
CA ALA A 145 8.70 -4.00 0.07
C ALA A 145 8.34 -2.89 1.07
N VAL A 146 7.73 -3.21 2.22
CA VAL A 146 7.46 -2.20 3.26
C VAL A 146 8.74 -1.69 3.91
N GLN A 147 9.79 -2.50 4.01
CA GLN A 147 11.08 -2.07 4.57
C GLN A 147 11.79 -1.12 3.60
N ASP A 148 11.71 -1.38 2.30
CA ASP A 148 12.18 -0.42 1.30
C ASP A 148 11.38 0.88 1.33
N LEU A 149 10.06 0.80 1.54
CA LEU A 149 9.22 1.98 1.70
C LEU A 149 9.58 2.80 2.95
N LEU A 150 9.89 2.13 4.08
CA LEU A 150 10.41 2.78 5.29
C LEU A 150 11.74 3.48 5.03
N ARG A 151 12.65 2.84 4.29
CA ARG A 151 13.92 3.44 3.89
C ARG A 151 13.69 4.69 3.05
N HIS A 152 12.82 4.63 2.05
CA HIS A 152 12.45 5.81 1.26
C HIS A 152 11.83 6.93 2.10
N ALA A 153 10.97 6.60 3.07
CA ALA A 153 10.34 7.59 3.93
C ALA A 153 11.32 8.29 4.88
N THR A 154 12.33 7.58 5.37
CA THR A 154 13.26 8.09 6.40
C THR A 154 14.55 8.68 5.85
N GLU A 155 15.00 8.23 4.67
CA GLU A 155 16.25 8.72 4.04
C GLU A 155 16.02 9.85 3.04
N VAL A 156 14.80 9.99 2.49
CA VAL A 156 14.50 10.98 1.45
C VAL A 156 13.51 12.03 1.97
N PRO A 157 13.86 13.33 1.96
CA PRO A 157 12.98 14.38 2.48
C PRO A 157 11.72 14.53 1.63
N LEU A 158 10.59 14.87 2.27
CA LEU A 158 9.29 15.06 1.59
C LEU A 158 9.35 16.05 0.40
N SER A 159 10.17 17.09 0.51
CA SER A 159 10.36 18.08 -0.56
C SER A 159 10.91 17.49 -1.86
N HIS A 160 11.63 16.36 -1.79
CA HIS A 160 12.12 15.67 -2.98
C HIS A 160 10.96 15.05 -3.77
N TRP A 161 10.07 14.32 -3.10
CA TRP A 161 8.91 13.66 -3.72
C TRP A 161 7.95 14.68 -4.34
N LEU A 162 7.65 15.76 -3.63
CA LEU A 162 6.81 16.86 -4.12
C LEU A 162 7.39 17.55 -5.36
N LYS A 163 8.72 17.71 -5.39
CA LYS A 163 9.40 18.26 -6.57
C LYS A 163 9.26 17.33 -7.77
N LEU A 164 9.47 16.02 -7.58
CA LEU A 164 9.28 15.03 -8.66
C LEU A 164 7.85 15.08 -9.23
N ALA A 165 6.83 15.20 -8.37
CA ALA A 165 5.44 15.28 -8.82
C ALA A 165 5.18 16.54 -9.64
N THR A 166 5.78 17.66 -9.24
CA THR A 166 5.69 18.93 -9.98
C THR A 166 6.39 18.84 -11.34
N ASP A 167 7.58 18.25 -11.39
CA ASP A 167 8.36 18.09 -12.62
C ASP A 167 7.63 17.14 -13.61
N HIS A 168 7.11 16.01 -13.14
CA HIS A 168 6.34 15.07 -13.98
C HIS A 168 5.06 15.68 -14.54
N ALA A 169 4.28 16.39 -13.71
CA ALA A 169 3.06 17.06 -14.16
C ALA A 169 3.35 18.11 -15.24
N PHE A 170 4.53 18.72 -15.22
CA PHE A 170 4.95 19.66 -16.25
C PHE A 170 5.21 18.98 -17.59
N ASP A 171 5.83 17.79 -17.58
CA ASP A 171 6.14 17.03 -18.80
C ASP A 171 4.88 16.46 -19.47
N GLU A 172 3.85 16.07 -18.72
CA GLU A 172 2.58 15.55 -19.27
C GLU A 172 1.72 16.63 -19.97
N THR A 173 2.04 17.92 -19.79
CA THR A 173 1.29 19.05 -20.39
C THR A 173 1.94 19.62 -21.65
N ARG A 174 3.02 19.01 -22.15
CA ARG A 174 3.73 19.37 -23.38
C ARG A 174 3.40 18.44 -24.55
#